data_AF-A0A7Z9Y527-F1
#
_entry.id   AF-A0A7Z9Y527-F1
#
_cell.length_a   1.000
_cell.length_b   1.000
_cell.length_c   1.000
_cell.angle_alpha   90.00
_cell.angle_beta   90.00
_cell.angle_gamma   90.00
#
_symmetry.space_group_name_H-M   'P 1'
#
loop_
_entity.id
_entity.type
_entity.pdbx_description
1 polymer ?
#
loop_
_entity_poly.entity_id
_entity_poly.type
_entity_poly.pdbx_seq_one_letter_code
_entity_poly.pdbx_strand_id
1 'polypeptide(L)' 'MKTIRPTPEKLQAFMTAVPDDTPLVMLNLLKYRQEAAYPAEYEGEACSGREAYQRYSAAAMGYVTAVNGRVLWVKLFG' A
#
# COMPACT_ATOMS: atom_id res chain seq x y z
N MET A 1 -6.23 15.74 3.40
CA MET A 1 -4.88 15.33 3.86
C MET A 1 -4.31 14.32 2.86
N LYS A 2 -3.13 14.57 2.26
CA LYS A 2 -2.46 13.61 1.36
C LYS A 2 -1.43 12.84 2.18
N THR A 3 -1.80 11.68 2.71
CA THR A 3 -0.88 10.81 3.46
C THR A 3 -0.56 9.60 2.61
N ILE A 4 0.72 9.44 2.23
CA ILE A 4 1.19 8.33 1.36
C ILE A 4 2.13 7.41 2.13
N ARG A 5 2.89 7.94 3.10
CA ARG A 5 3.83 7.19 3.95
C ARG A 5 3.59 7.53 5.42
N PRO A 6 3.66 6.56 6.35
CA PRO A 6 3.72 6.86 7.77
C PRO A 6 5.03 7.59 8.09
N THR A 7 5.05 8.38 9.18
CA THR A 7 6.33 8.92 9.68
C THR A 7 7.09 7.81 10.42
N PRO A 8 8.43 7.88 10.48
CA PRO A 8 9.22 6.93 11.25
C PRO A 8 8.77 6.82 12.71
N GLU A 9 8.44 7.94 13.38
CA GLU A 9 8.02 7.89 14.80
C GLU A 9 6.69 7.17 14.97
N LYS A 10 5.73 7.37 14.05
CA LYS A 10 4.45 6.66 14.10
C LYS A 10 4.60 5.16 13.85
N LEU A 11 5.49 4.78 12.94
CA LEU A 11 5.79 3.38 12.69
C LEU A 11 6.43 2.73 13.92
N GLN A 12 7.43 3.39 14.52
CA GLN A 12 8.08 2.88 15.72
C GLN A 12 7.13 2.79 16.91
N ALA A 13 6.30 3.80 17.13
CA ALA A 13 5.28 3.77 18.18
C ALA A 13 4.29 2.61 18.00
N PHE A 14 3.87 2.31 16.76
CA PHE A 14 3.02 1.16 16.46
C PHE A 14 3.73 -0.16 16.78
N MET A 15 4.97 -0.34 16.32
CA MET A 15 5.75 -1.56 16.56
C MET A 15 6.02 -1.82 18.05
N THR A 16 6.18 -0.77 18.86
CA THR A 16 6.35 -0.90 20.31
C THR A 16 5.04 -1.21 21.03
N ALA A 17 3.91 -0.67 20.54
CA ALA A 17 2.62 -0.78 21.22
C ALA A 17 1.88 -2.10 20.92
N VAL A 18 2.13 -2.71 19.77
CA VAL A 18 1.46 -3.96 19.36
C VAL A 18 2.36 -5.15 19.71
N PRO A 19 1.90 -6.10 20.53
CA PRO A 19 2.66 -7.31 20.81
C PRO A 19 2.89 -8.14 19.55
N ASP A 20 4.01 -8.86 19.52
CA ASP A 20 4.29 -9.86 18.48
C ASP A 20 3.15 -10.90 18.39
N ASP A 21 3.00 -11.50 17.22
CA ASP A 21 1.98 -12.51 16.90
C ASP A 21 0.51 -12.08 17.09
N THR A 22 0.25 -10.78 17.29
CA THR A 22 -1.11 -10.24 17.30
C THR A 22 -1.69 -10.19 15.87
N PRO A 23 -2.85 -10.82 15.59
CA PRO A 23 -3.48 -10.71 14.28
C PRO A 23 -3.91 -9.27 13.98
N LEU A 24 -3.48 -8.76 12.82
CA LEU A 24 -3.79 -7.39 12.38
C LEU A 24 -4.65 -7.39 11.13
N VAL A 25 -5.67 -6.54 11.12
CA VAL A 25 -6.46 -6.21 9.92
C VAL A 25 -6.03 -4.85 9.41
N MET A 26 -5.40 -4.83 8.23
CA MET A 26 -4.95 -3.60 7.58
C MET A 26 -6.05 -3.04 6.66
N LEU A 27 -6.69 -1.93 7.07
CA LEU A 27 -7.69 -1.23 6.27
C LEU A 27 -7.02 -0.28 5.27
N ASN A 28 -7.19 -0.54 3.98
CA ASN A 28 -6.70 0.32 2.90
C ASN A 28 -7.84 1.14 2.29
N LEU A 29 -7.74 2.47 2.38
CA LEU A 29 -8.64 3.42 1.72
C LEU A 29 -7.84 4.23 0.70
N LEU A 30 -8.02 3.91 -0.57
CA LEU A 30 -7.13 4.36 -1.64
C LEU A 30 -7.80 5.43 -2.50
N LYS A 31 -7.15 6.59 -2.59
CA LYS A 31 -7.51 7.65 -3.55
C LYS A 31 -6.40 7.78 -4.59
N TYR A 32 -6.72 7.42 -5.83
CA TYR A 32 -5.77 7.46 -6.93
C TYR A 32 -5.68 8.84 -7.56
N ARG A 33 -4.50 9.17 -8.08
CA ARG A 33 -4.31 10.31 -9.00
C ARG A 33 -4.80 9.93 -10.40
N GLN A 34 -5.19 10.94 -11.19
CA GLN A 34 -5.47 10.73 -12.62
C GLN A 34 -4.22 10.21 -13.33
N GLU A 35 -3.06 10.83 -13.06
CA GLU A 35 -1.75 10.42 -13.58
C GLU A 35 -0.81 10.05 -12.42
N ALA A 36 -0.05 8.98 -12.60
CA ALA A 36 0.97 8.55 -11.64
C ALA A 36 2.12 9.58 -11.60
N ALA A 37 2.58 9.90 -10.39
CA ALA A 37 3.65 10.87 -10.18
C ALA A 37 4.97 10.15 -9.90
N TYR A 38 5.63 9.67 -10.96
CA TYR A 38 6.97 9.09 -10.88
C TYR A 38 8.06 10.19 -10.96
N PRO A 39 9.27 9.95 -10.40
CA PRO A 39 10.43 10.82 -10.58
C PRO A 39 10.81 10.99 -12.06
N ALA A 40 11.54 12.06 -12.41
CA ALA A 40 11.89 12.38 -13.80
C ALA A 40 12.82 11.32 -14.43
N GLU A 41 13.64 10.67 -13.61
CA GLU A 41 14.55 9.59 -13.97
C GLU A 41 13.86 8.23 -14.17
N TYR A 42 12.54 8.13 -13.98
CA TYR A 42 11.81 6.89 -14.21
C TYR A 42 11.56 6.64 -15.70
N GLU A 43 12.25 5.65 -16.28
CA GLU A 43 12.16 5.27 -17.70
C GLU A 43 10.95 4.36 -18.03
N GLY A 44 9.83 4.53 -17.33
CA GLY A 44 8.63 3.72 -17.56
C GLY A 44 7.52 4.47 -18.30
N GLU A 45 6.60 3.72 -18.90
CA GLU A 45 5.43 4.29 -19.55
C GLU A 45 4.56 5.08 -18.56
N ALA A 46 4.13 6.27 -19.00
CA ALA A 46 3.12 7.05 -18.30
C ALA A 46 1.86 6.21 -18.08
N CYS A 47 1.30 6.29 -16.88
CA CYS A 47 0.09 5.54 -16.53
C CYS A 47 -0.73 6.29 -15.49
N SER A 48 -1.97 5.86 -15.30
CA SER A 48 -2.83 6.36 -14.26
C SER A 48 -2.36 5.93 -12.87
N GLY A 49 -2.77 6.65 -11.83
CA GLY A 49 -2.48 6.25 -10.45
C GLY A 49 -3.06 4.88 -10.08
N ARG A 50 -4.13 4.44 -10.75
CA ARG A 50 -4.73 3.12 -10.54
C ARG A 50 -3.89 2.02 -11.16
N GLU A 51 -3.39 2.21 -12.38
CA GLU A 51 -2.51 1.25 -13.05
C GLU A 51 -1.18 1.11 -12.32
N ALA A 52 -0.60 2.23 -11.88
CA ALA A 52 0.58 2.22 -11.02
C ALA A 52 0.36 1.39 -9.74
N TYR A 53 -0.79 1.56 -9.08
CA TYR A 53 -1.12 0.80 -7.88
C TYR A 53 -1.34 -0.69 -8.19
N GLN A 54 -1.96 -1.03 -9.31
CA GLN A 54 -2.13 -2.44 -9.74
C GLN A 54 -0.78 -3.12 -9.96
N ARG A 55 0.18 -2.46 -10.63
CA ARG A 55 1.55 -2.97 -10.80
C ARG A 55 2.22 -3.22 -9.45
N TYR A 56 2.11 -2.24 -8.54
CA TYR A 56 2.60 -2.38 -7.17
C TYR A 56 1.94 -3.56 -6.43
N SER A 57 0.62 -3.66 -6.45
CA SER A 57 -0.12 -4.73 -5.74
C SER A 57 0.25 -6.12 -6.25
N ALA A 58 0.48 -6.29 -7.56
CA ALA A 58 0.89 -7.56 -8.12
C ALA A 58 2.24 -8.04 -7.53
N ALA A 59 3.22 -7.14 -7.40
CA ALA A 59 4.50 -7.45 -6.77
C ALA A 59 4.37 -7.61 -5.24
N ALA A 60 3.63 -6.72 -4.59
CA ALA A 60 3.47 -6.72 -3.14
C ALA A 60 2.74 -7.96 -2.61
N MET A 61 1.81 -8.53 -3.38
CA MET A 61 1.01 -9.68 -2.94
C MET A 61 1.88 -10.89 -2.61
N GLY A 62 2.97 -11.12 -3.35
CA GLY A 62 3.91 -12.22 -3.07
C GLY A 62 4.50 -12.14 -1.67
N TYR A 63 4.88 -10.95 -1.23
CA TYR A 63 5.40 -10.71 0.13
C TYR A 63 4.31 -10.89 1.19
N VAL A 64 3.10 -10.42 0.93
CA VAL A 64 1.96 -10.57 1.86
C VAL A 64 1.64 -12.04 2.08
N THR A 65 1.56 -12.82 1.01
CA THR A 65 1.25 -14.26 1.10
C THR A 65 2.37 -15.06 1.74
N ALA A 66 3.64 -14.67 1.54
CA ALA A 66 4.80 -15.34 2.14
C ALA A 66 4.79 -15.30 3.69
N VAL A 67 4.08 -14.34 4.29
CA VAL A 67 3.93 -14.20 5.74
C VAL A 67 2.51 -14.56 6.23
N ASN A 68 1.79 -15.41 5.48
CA ASN A 68 0.41 -15.85 5.77
C ASN A 68 -0.66 -14.73 5.75
N GLY A 69 -0.32 -13.57 5.20
CA GLY A 69 -1.28 -12.49 4.97
C GLY A 69 -2.28 -12.87 3.87
N ARG A 70 -3.50 -12.34 4.00
CA ARG A 70 -4.57 -12.55 3.00
C ARG A 70 -5.47 -11.32 2.88
N VAL A 71 -6.06 -11.17 1.71
CA VAL A 71 -7.11 -10.17 1.48
C VAL A 71 -8.42 -10.71 2.05
N LEU A 72 -8.98 -10.02 3.05
CA LEU A 72 -10.26 -10.40 3.65
C LEU A 72 -11.45 -9.85 2.86
N TRP A 73 -11.32 -8.64 2.31
CA TRP A 73 -12.40 -7.92 1.65
C TRP A 73 -11.86 -7.05 0.52
N VAL A 74 -12.60 -6.96 -0.59
CA VAL A 74 -12.37 -5.98 -1.65
C VAL A 74 -13.70 -5.39 -2.07
N LYS A 75 -13.79 -4.06 -2.07
CA LYS A 75 -14.91 -3.34 -2.67
C LYS A 75 -14.38 -2.31 -3.64
N LEU A 76 -14.81 -2.41 -4.90
CA LEU A 76 -14.57 -1.41 -5.91
C LEU A 76 -15.68 -0.37 -5.82
N PHE A 77 -15.30 0.90 -5.64
CA PHE A 77 -16.21 2.03 -5.78
C PHE A 77 -16.10 2.54 -7.22
N GLY A 78 -17.23 2.51 -7.93
CA GLY A 78 -17.41 3.11 -9.25
C GLY A 78 -17.90 4.53 -9.16
#